data_AF-A0A316MYV1-F1
#
_entry.id   AF-A0A316MYV1-F1
#
_cell.length_a   1.000
_cell.length_b   1.000
_cell.length_c   1.000
_cell.angle_alpha   90.00
_cell.angle_beta   90.00
_cell.angle_gamma   90.00
#
_symmetry.space_group_name_H-M   'P 1'
#
loop_
_entity.id
_entity.type
_entity.pdbx_description
1 polymer ?
#
loop_
_entity_poly.entity_id
_entity_poly.type
_entity_poly.pdbx_seq_one_letter_code
_entity_poly.pdbx_strand_id
1 'polypeptide(L)'
;TANLVKGEKTYASFNVNLKSTGSRANGDDNADAVEQTISSVTLYIFSGGVLEKSATPELQGSVTVPVEITTGEKIIYVVTSDHLNFSSTFELTEESTLLADFEKQLASALATDIAISDEFLMIGSQKASVVKCTQAEAQAKPVAVTVTRAAAKLQVKYDKETITVRPTLNAAFGDANGDAEFAVAQSSRQMYVTLKDGMYTPQGTASNGVYGGYEPAPATFEDGYFIKTVTDFTPSYDESKYTGENVVESPVTGNTTFALVRLKVTPASYYNNGRANSNGDFWVAARNDKKTATWIFASDESYNLLYFATEKAAKDYISAAKLGSAYTAVKYAEGMSYYRVNIITDNTATDFSQKYCVKRNNYYKINVTDIKALGAPTAPGVVPTDPDQPLESDSWLAADITCADWNPIDQNATLQ
;
A
#
# COMPACT_ATOMS: atom_id res chain seq x y z
N THR A 1 46.89 11.63 13.80
CA THR A 1 46.24 10.32 13.92
C THR A 1 46.04 10.01 15.39
N ALA A 2 44.88 10.39 15.94
CA ALA A 2 44.55 10.06 17.32
C ALA A 2 44.26 8.55 17.39
N ASN A 3 44.90 7.86 18.31
CA ASN A 3 44.62 6.44 18.58
C ASN A 3 43.14 6.30 18.97
N LEU A 4 42.36 5.63 18.13
CA LEU A 4 41.02 5.17 18.44
C LEU A 4 41.14 4.03 19.47
N VAL A 5 41.24 4.36 20.77
CA VAL A 5 41.05 3.37 21.82
C VAL A 5 39.58 2.96 21.77
N LYS A 6 39.29 1.71 21.43
CA LYS A 6 37.92 1.18 21.32
C LYS A 6 37.37 0.91 22.71
N GLY A 7 36.08 1.20 22.94
CA GLY A 7 35.38 0.84 24.17
C GLY A 7 35.46 1.87 25.30
N GLU A 8 36.09 3.03 25.09
CA GLU A 8 36.04 4.14 26.06
C GLU A 8 34.66 4.82 26.05
N LYS A 9 34.13 5.20 27.21
CA LYS A 9 32.91 6.00 27.34
C LYS A 9 33.01 7.35 26.60
N THR A 10 31.95 7.75 25.92
CA THR A 10 31.83 8.97 25.14
C THR A 10 30.35 9.32 24.86
N TYR A 11 30.11 10.31 23.99
CA TYR A 11 28.78 10.77 23.60
C TYR A 11 28.66 10.80 22.08
N ALA A 12 27.45 10.61 21.56
CA ALA A 12 27.11 10.88 20.16
C ALA A 12 25.73 11.51 20.05
N SER A 13 25.58 12.43 19.09
CA SER A 13 24.29 12.95 18.65
C SER A 13 24.06 12.53 17.20
N PHE A 14 22.80 12.47 16.77
CA PHE A 14 22.41 12.01 15.45
C PHE A 14 21.56 13.06 14.77
N ASN A 15 21.89 13.40 13.52
CA ASN A 15 21.07 14.27 12.69
C ASN A 15 20.21 13.40 11.77
N VAL A 16 18.92 13.34 12.07
CA VAL A 16 17.96 12.45 11.41
C VAL A 16 17.29 13.20 10.27
N ASN A 17 17.49 12.74 9.04
CA ASN A 17 16.97 13.39 7.86
C ASN A 17 16.13 12.40 7.05
N LEU A 18 14.96 12.83 6.60
CA LEU A 18 14.19 12.07 5.62
C LEU A 18 14.95 12.08 4.28
N LYS A 19 15.03 10.92 3.62
CA LYS A 19 15.74 10.74 2.35
C LYS A 19 15.25 11.73 1.30
N SER A 20 16.16 12.53 0.73
CA SER A 20 15.83 13.50 -0.31
C SER A 20 16.56 13.25 -1.64
N THR A 21 15.94 13.64 -2.75
CA THR A 21 16.52 13.54 -4.12
C THR A 21 16.95 14.90 -4.66
N GLY A 22 17.96 15.50 -4.02
CA GLY A 22 18.72 16.64 -4.58
C GLY A 22 18.37 18.01 -4.02
N SER A 23 19.15 19.01 -4.46
CA SER A 23 19.23 20.38 -3.93
C SER A 23 18.61 21.42 -4.89
N ARG A 24 17.31 21.30 -5.17
CA ARG A 24 16.57 22.35 -5.91
C ARG A 24 15.39 22.88 -5.11
N ALA A 25 15.20 24.18 -5.17
CA ALA A 25 14.13 24.90 -4.47
C ALA A 25 12.77 24.60 -5.10
N ASN A 26 12.08 23.59 -4.56
CA ASN A 26 10.62 23.42 -4.42
C ASN A 26 10.42 22.09 -3.67
N GLY A 27 9.45 22.02 -2.74
CA GLY A 27 9.27 20.87 -1.83
C GLY A 27 9.01 19.52 -2.51
N ASP A 28 8.73 18.48 -1.73
CA ASP A 28 8.23 17.21 -2.28
C ASP A 28 6.91 17.46 -3.02
N ASP A 29 6.91 17.45 -4.36
CA ASP A 29 5.65 17.57 -5.12
C ASP A 29 4.72 16.35 -4.90
N ASN A 30 5.23 15.29 -4.25
CA ASN A 30 4.53 14.03 -4.00
C ASN A 30 4.18 13.80 -2.50
N ALA A 31 4.66 14.63 -1.56
CA ALA A 31 4.37 14.45 -0.14
C ALA A 31 3.64 15.62 0.52
N ASP A 32 2.68 15.28 1.36
CA ASP A 32 2.04 16.20 2.29
C ASP A 32 3.01 16.58 3.41
N ALA A 33 2.77 17.71 4.08
CA ALA A 33 3.57 18.12 5.22
C ALA A 33 3.48 17.10 6.38
N VAL A 34 2.28 16.55 6.63
CA VAL A 34 2.06 15.57 7.70
C VAL A 34 2.80 14.25 7.47
N GLU A 35 3.15 13.95 6.22
CA GLU A 35 3.91 12.76 5.83
C GLU A 35 5.42 12.95 6.04
N GLN A 36 5.89 14.15 6.36
CA GLN A 36 7.31 14.50 6.46
C GLN A 36 7.76 14.76 7.90
N THR A 37 6.81 14.94 8.82
CA THR A 37 7.07 15.25 10.23
C THR A 37 7.87 14.14 10.92
N ILE A 38 8.93 14.53 11.64
CA ILE A 38 9.70 13.67 12.56
C ILE A 38 9.58 14.29 13.94
N SER A 39 8.69 13.75 14.78
CA SER A 39 8.40 14.27 16.12
C SER A 39 9.22 13.58 17.22
N SER A 40 9.56 12.30 17.03
CA SER A 40 10.27 11.48 17.99
C SER A 40 11.15 10.44 17.29
N VAL A 41 12.17 9.95 18.01
CA VAL A 41 13.05 8.88 17.53
C VAL A 41 13.39 7.88 18.64
N THR A 42 13.49 6.62 18.23
CA THR A 42 14.15 5.56 19.00
C THR A 42 15.43 5.16 18.28
N LEU A 43 16.52 5.06 19.03
CA LEU A 43 17.84 4.65 18.58
C LEU A 43 18.14 3.23 19.04
N TYR A 44 18.59 2.38 18.13
CA TYR A 44 19.21 1.09 18.45
C TYR A 44 20.66 1.10 17.97
N ILE A 45 21.59 1.16 18.92
CA ILE A 45 23.02 1.33 18.65
C ILE A 45 23.71 0.01 18.91
N PHE A 46 24.29 -0.58 17.86
CA PHE A 46 25.01 -1.84 17.91
C PHE A 46 26.52 -1.62 17.86
N SER A 47 27.26 -2.37 18.66
CA SER A 47 28.72 -2.37 18.72
C SER A 47 29.23 -3.79 18.77
N GLY A 48 30.15 -4.14 17.87
CA GLY A 48 30.67 -5.52 17.79
C GLY A 48 29.58 -6.57 17.48
N GLY A 49 28.47 -6.18 16.86
CA GLY A 49 27.36 -7.08 16.52
C GLY A 49 26.34 -7.31 17.64
N VAL A 50 26.45 -6.60 18.76
CA VAL A 50 25.51 -6.70 19.90
C VAL A 50 24.92 -5.32 20.18
N LEU A 51 23.65 -5.27 20.60
CA LEU A 51 22.98 -4.04 21.02
C LEU A 51 23.72 -3.46 22.22
N GLU A 52 24.31 -2.29 22.06
CA GLU A 52 24.97 -1.56 23.13
C GLU A 52 23.97 -0.65 23.85
N LYS A 53 23.11 0.02 23.09
CA LYS A 53 22.19 1.03 23.63
C LYS A 53 20.87 1.04 22.89
N SER A 54 19.77 1.07 23.64
CA SER A 54 18.45 1.51 23.20
C SER A 54 18.12 2.84 23.88
N ALA A 55 17.73 3.87 23.12
CA ALA A 55 17.47 5.19 23.67
C ALA A 55 16.40 5.96 22.89
N THR A 56 15.60 6.76 23.59
CA THR A 56 14.61 7.69 23.02
C THR A 56 14.99 9.14 23.34
N PRO A 57 16.09 9.66 22.76
CA PRO A 57 16.54 11.01 23.07
C PRO A 57 15.55 12.06 22.55
N GLU A 58 15.43 13.18 23.26
CA GLU A 58 14.75 14.37 22.77
C GLU A 58 15.40 14.89 21.47
N LEU A 59 14.58 15.48 20.59
CA LEU A 59 15.03 16.15 19.37
C LEU A 59 15.14 17.67 19.58
N GLN A 60 16.24 18.25 19.11
CA GLN A 60 16.46 19.68 18.96
C GLN A 60 16.52 20.00 17.46
N GLY A 61 15.36 20.28 16.87
CA GLY A 61 15.21 20.27 15.41
C GLY A 61 15.34 18.84 14.90
N SER A 62 16.24 18.59 13.95
CA SER A 62 16.54 17.25 13.43
C SER A 62 17.64 16.50 14.20
N VAL A 63 18.23 17.12 15.23
CA VAL A 63 19.39 16.59 15.95
C VAL A 63 18.98 16.06 17.32
N THR A 64 19.35 14.83 17.64
CA THR A 64 19.13 14.26 18.98
C THR A 64 19.98 14.97 20.04
N VAL A 65 19.49 15.04 21.28
CA VAL A 65 20.37 15.30 22.42
C VAL A 65 21.45 14.20 22.53
N PRO A 66 22.64 14.48 23.09
CA PRO A 66 23.75 13.52 23.12
C PRO A 66 23.43 12.29 23.97
N VAL A 67 23.73 11.11 23.45
CA VAL A 67 23.56 9.81 24.14
C VAL A 67 24.92 9.28 24.57
N GLU A 68 25.04 8.81 25.83
CA GLU A 68 26.26 8.14 26.33
C GLU A 68 26.41 6.76 25.68
N ILE A 69 27.53 6.55 24.99
CA ILE A 69 27.91 5.29 24.35
C ILE A 69 29.43 5.09 24.45
N THR A 70 29.99 4.10 23.77
CA THR A 70 31.43 3.88 23.69
C THR A 70 32.02 4.26 22.34
N THR A 71 33.33 4.51 22.31
CA THR A 71 34.11 4.72 21.10
C THR A 71 34.24 3.46 20.25
N GLY A 72 34.44 3.66 18.95
CA GLY A 72 34.63 2.61 17.95
C GLY A 72 33.54 2.57 16.88
N GLU A 73 33.59 1.54 16.05
CA GLU A 73 32.61 1.32 14.98
C GLU A 73 31.24 0.92 15.55
N LYS A 74 30.19 1.59 15.06
CA LYS A 74 28.79 1.40 15.42
C LYS A 74 27.93 1.19 14.18
N ILE A 75 26.85 0.45 14.36
CA ILE A 75 25.71 0.41 13.44
C ILE A 75 24.52 0.99 14.20
N ILE A 76 23.98 2.09 13.69
CA ILE A 76 22.91 2.85 14.32
C ILE A 76 21.66 2.65 13.49
N TYR A 77 20.60 2.16 14.11
CA TYR A 77 19.26 2.19 13.56
C TYR A 77 18.48 3.32 14.21
N VAL A 78 17.76 4.07 13.37
CA VAL A 78 16.83 5.13 13.78
C VAL A 78 15.45 4.71 13.35
N VAL A 79 14.52 4.76 14.28
CA VAL A 79 13.09 4.54 14.05
C VAL A 79 12.36 5.79 14.51
N THR A 80 11.62 6.44 13.61
CA THR A 80 10.77 7.57 13.99
C THR A 80 9.45 7.03 14.53
N SER A 81 8.86 7.71 15.51
CA SER A 81 7.69 7.24 16.28
C SER A 81 8.00 6.12 17.30
N ASP A 82 7.24 6.11 18.38
CA ASP A 82 7.21 5.07 19.42
C ASP A 82 6.22 3.94 19.09
N HIS A 83 5.50 4.01 17.97
CA HIS A 83 4.50 3.03 17.55
C HIS A 83 5.08 1.81 16.82
N LEU A 84 6.41 1.68 16.73
CA LEU A 84 7.02 0.47 16.14
C LEU A 84 6.70 -0.76 17.01
N ASN A 85 5.70 -1.51 16.58
CA ASN A 85 5.24 -2.70 17.26
C ASN A 85 5.95 -3.94 16.69
N PHE A 86 7.04 -4.36 17.33
CA PHE A 86 7.70 -5.62 17.02
C PHE A 86 6.74 -6.80 17.23
N SER A 87 6.97 -7.91 16.54
CA SER A 87 6.32 -9.18 16.85
C SER A 87 6.42 -9.48 18.35
N SER A 88 5.31 -9.89 18.98
CA SER A 88 5.11 -9.99 20.44
C SER A 88 6.05 -10.95 21.18
N THR A 89 6.98 -11.59 20.46
CA THR A 89 7.93 -12.59 20.97
C THR A 89 9.36 -12.06 21.05
N PHE A 90 9.63 -10.83 20.60
CA PHE A 90 10.98 -10.28 20.57
C PHE A 90 11.19 -9.22 21.65
N GLU A 91 12.10 -9.50 22.56
CA GLU A 91 12.56 -8.55 23.58
C GLU A 91 13.94 -8.01 23.22
N LEU A 92 14.06 -6.69 23.24
CA LEU A 92 15.32 -5.98 23.05
C LEU A 92 16.03 -5.83 24.40
N THR A 93 17.20 -6.44 24.52
CA THR A 93 17.99 -6.40 25.74
C THR A 93 19.40 -5.94 25.40
N GLU A 94 19.81 -4.80 25.98
CA GLU A 94 21.18 -4.28 25.87
C GLU A 94 22.18 -5.38 26.29
N GLU A 95 23.31 -5.44 25.61
CA GLU A 95 24.40 -6.40 25.79
C GLU A 95 24.09 -7.86 25.44
N SER A 96 22.86 -8.21 25.05
CA SER A 96 22.52 -9.58 24.63
C SER A 96 21.85 -9.71 23.26
N THR A 97 21.09 -8.71 22.81
CA THR A 97 20.46 -8.77 21.48
C THR A 97 21.52 -8.69 20.39
N LEU A 98 21.57 -9.71 19.52
CA LEU A 98 22.45 -9.72 18.37
C LEU A 98 21.87 -8.86 17.24
N LEU A 99 22.75 -8.15 16.53
CA LEU A 99 22.41 -7.41 15.32
C LEU A 99 21.71 -8.31 14.29
N ALA A 100 22.22 -9.52 14.09
CA ALA A 100 21.68 -10.46 13.12
C ALA A 100 20.25 -10.94 13.47
N ASP A 101 19.87 -10.89 14.75
CA ASP A 101 18.52 -11.21 15.20
C ASP A 101 17.62 -9.99 15.08
N PHE A 102 18.11 -8.80 15.43
CA PHE A 102 17.40 -7.53 15.22
C PHE A 102 17.01 -7.33 13.74
N GLU A 103 17.93 -7.61 12.82
CA GLU A 103 17.70 -7.41 11.38
C GLU A 103 16.70 -8.39 10.76
N LYS A 104 16.32 -9.45 11.50
CA LYS A 104 15.28 -10.41 11.10
C LYS A 104 13.92 -10.07 11.72
N GLN A 105 13.84 -9.02 12.53
CA GLN A 105 12.61 -8.71 13.22
C GLN A 105 11.54 -8.18 12.28
N LEU A 106 10.33 -8.65 12.58
CA LEU A 106 9.11 -8.22 11.94
C LEU A 106 8.40 -7.21 12.82
N ALA A 107 7.81 -6.21 12.19
CA ALA A 107 6.90 -5.26 12.81
C ALA A 107 5.59 -5.21 12.03
N SER A 108 4.56 -4.59 12.61
CA SER A 108 3.32 -4.33 11.88
C SER A 108 3.59 -3.56 10.58
N ALA A 109 2.88 -3.95 9.52
CA ALA A 109 2.88 -3.29 8.22
C ALA A 109 1.52 -2.66 7.88
N LEU A 110 0.61 -2.61 8.86
CA LEU A 110 -0.72 -2.03 8.69
C LEU A 110 -0.65 -0.51 8.67
N ALA A 111 -1.40 0.11 7.77
CA ALA A 111 -1.43 1.57 7.61
C ALA A 111 -1.75 2.33 8.91
N THR A 112 -2.61 1.75 9.75
CA THR A 112 -2.98 2.30 11.06
C THR A 112 -1.81 2.44 12.02
N ASP A 113 -0.72 1.70 11.78
CA ASP A 113 0.45 1.66 12.65
C ASP A 113 1.66 2.38 12.02
N ILE A 114 1.69 2.53 10.69
CA ILE A 114 2.88 3.02 9.97
C ILE A 114 2.67 4.34 9.23
N ALA A 115 1.42 4.77 9.04
CA ALA A 115 1.05 5.96 8.26
C ALA A 115 0.10 6.86 9.07
N ILE A 116 0.46 7.11 10.32
CA ILE A 116 -0.27 8.01 11.23
C ILE A 116 0.09 9.45 10.87
N SER A 117 -0.92 10.32 10.73
CA SER A 117 -0.71 11.76 10.48
C SER A 117 0.30 12.35 11.46
N ASP A 118 1.29 13.08 10.95
CA ASP A 118 2.39 13.70 11.70
C ASP A 118 3.35 12.75 12.43
N GLU A 119 3.12 11.43 12.35
CA GLU A 119 3.89 10.41 13.06
C GLU A 119 4.17 9.19 12.17
N PHE A 120 4.41 9.42 10.87
CA PHE A 120 4.78 8.33 9.96
C PHE A 120 5.97 7.54 10.50
N LEU A 121 5.84 6.22 10.48
CA LEU A 121 6.95 5.33 10.81
C LEU A 121 8.00 5.44 9.70
N MET A 122 9.21 5.84 10.07
CA MET A 122 10.35 5.93 9.19
C MET A 122 11.51 5.19 9.82
N ILE A 123 12.25 4.46 9.00
CA ILE A 123 13.36 3.63 9.46
C ILE A 123 14.58 3.95 8.62
N GLY A 124 15.72 4.06 9.29
CA GLY A 124 17.01 4.35 8.67
C GLY A 124 18.13 3.67 9.42
N SER A 125 19.28 3.51 8.75
CA SER A 125 20.48 3.00 9.39
C SER A 125 21.73 3.72 8.92
N GLN A 126 22.73 3.78 9.78
CA GLN A 126 24.03 4.37 9.49
C GLN A 126 25.14 3.57 10.16
N LYS A 127 26.21 3.31 9.42
CA LYS A 127 27.48 2.84 9.97
C LYS A 127 28.37 4.05 10.26
N ALA A 128 28.89 4.16 11.49
CA ALA A 128 29.74 5.29 11.88
C ALA A 128 30.85 4.85 12.83
N SER A 129 31.98 5.57 12.80
CA SER A 129 33.05 5.43 13.79
C SER A 129 32.95 6.56 14.81
N VAL A 130 32.61 6.21 16.04
CA VAL A 130 32.45 7.18 17.14
C VAL A 130 33.81 7.38 17.83
N VAL A 131 34.21 8.64 17.98
CA VAL A 131 35.44 9.06 18.67
C VAL A 131 35.11 9.62 20.05
N LYS A 132 36.12 9.70 20.91
CA LYS A 132 35.96 10.31 22.23
C LYS A 132 35.67 11.80 22.09
N CYS A 133 34.52 12.23 22.58
CA CYS A 133 34.14 13.64 22.71
C CYS A 133 33.22 13.89 23.93
N THR A 134 33.06 15.16 24.25
CA THR A 134 32.09 15.70 25.21
C THR A 134 30.69 15.78 24.60
N GLN A 135 29.67 16.02 25.43
CA GLN A 135 28.29 16.24 24.97
C GLN A 135 28.17 17.43 23.99
N ALA A 136 28.83 18.54 24.29
CA ALA A 136 28.80 19.73 23.44
C ALA A 136 29.44 19.48 22.06
N GLU A 137 30.53 18.71 22.02
CA GLU A 137 31.19 18.32 20.76
C GLU A 137 30.34 17.34 19.95
N ALA A 138 29.67 16.38 20.60
CA ALA A 138 28.73 15.47 19.95
C ALA A 138 27.57 16.23 19.29
N GLN A 139 27.01 17.21 19.99
CA GLN A 139 25.94 18.06 19.48
C GLN A 139 26.38 18.92 18.28
N ALA A 140 27.63 19.42 18.30
CA ALA A 140 28.16 20.24 17.23
C ALA A 140 28.53 19.45 15.95
N LYS A 141 28.72 18.13 16.07
CA LYS A 141 29.11 17.24 14.96
C LYS A 141 28.30 15.94 14.98
N PRO A 142 26.98 16.04 14.79
CA PRO A 142 26.13 14.86 14.84
C PRO A 142 26.41 13.92 13.68
N VAL A 143 26.22 12.63 13.91
CA VAL A 143 26.27 11.60 12.85
C VAL A 143 25.00 11.73 12.03
N ALA A 144 25.13 12.00 10.72
CA ALA A 144 23.97 12.04 9.83
C ALA A 144 23.39 10.63 9.65
N VAL A 145 22.09 10.49 9.80
CA VAL A 145 21.34 9.26 9.52
C VAL A 145 20.17 9.60 8.61
N THR A 146 20.05 8.87 7.50
CA THR A 146 18.92 9.01 6.58
C THR A 146 17.84 7.99 6.93
N VAL A 147 16.59 8.44 7.05
CA VAL A 147 15.42 7.58 7.24
C VAL A 147 14.54 7.60 5.99
N THR A 148 13.76 6.54 5.80
CA THR A 148 12.74 6.42 4.75
C THR A 148 11.44 5.94 5.36
N ARG A 149 10.31 6.40 4.82
CA ARG A 149 8.99 5.95 5.27
C ARG A 149 8.86 4.43 5.13
N ALA A 150 8.25 3.80 6.12
CA ALA A 150 7.96 2.37 6.08
C ALA A 150 6.70 2.05 5.27
N ALA A 151 5.86 3.06 5.02
CA ALA A 151 4.66 2.97 4.19
C ALA A 151 4.96 3.19 2.71
N ALA A 152 4.09 2.65 1.86
CA ALA A 152 3.85 3.07 0.49
C ALA A 152 2.58 3.93 0.41
N LYS A 153 2.53 4.84 -0.55
CA LYS A 153 1.40 5.75 -0.81
C LYS A 153 0.70 5.39 -2.11
N LEU A 154 -0.63 5.48 -2.14
CA LEU A 154 -1.45 5.14 -3.30
C LEU A 154 -2.52 6.19 -3.55
N GLN A 155 -2.67 6.59 -4.80
CA GLN A 155 -3.84 7.32 -5.31
C GLN A 155 -4.36 6.65 -6.58
N VAL A 156 -5.69 6.66 -6.73
CA VAL A 156 -6.36 6.26 -7.96
C VAL A 156 -6.98 7.49 -8.60
N LYS A 157 -6.64 7.73 -9.86
CA LYS A 157 -7.26 8.72 -10.73
C LYS A 157 -8.36 8.06 -11.56
N TYR A 158 -9.53 8.69 -11.58
CA TYR A 158 -10.64 8.32 -12.45
C TYR A 158 -11.27 9.59 -13.02
N ASP A 159 -11.25 9.70 -14.34
CA ASP A 159 -11.86 10.82 -15.05
C ASP A 159 -12.87 10.27 -16.07
N LYS A 160 -14.15 10.47 -15.77
CA LYS A 160 -15.27 10.00 -16.58
C LYS A 160 -15.27 10.57 -18.00
N GLU A 161 -14.69 11.75 -18.21
CA GLU A 161 -14.66 12.40 -19.51
C GLU A 161 -13.57 11.82 -20.44
N THR A 162 -12.56 11.15 -19.86
CA THR A 162 -11.44 10.58 -20.62
C THR A 162 -11.45 9.05 -20.66
N ILE A 163 -12.21 8.41 -19.76
CA ILE A 163 -12.29 6.95 -19.69
C ILE A 163 -12.97 6.34 -20.93
N THR A 164 -12.42 5.23 -21.42
CA THR A 164 -13.08 4.44 -22.46
C THR A 164 -13.93 3.34 -21.84
N VAL A 165 -15.24 3.34 -22.11
CA VAL A 165 -16.15 2.26 -21.69
C VAL A 165 -16.47 1.39 -22.89
N ARG A 166 -16.29 0.07 -22.76
CA ARG A 166 -16.65 -0.88 -23.80
C ARG A 166 -18.15 -0.75 -24.15
N PRO A 167 -18.52 -0.47 -25.42
CA PRO A 167 -19.91 -0.18 -25.77
C PRO A 167 -20.91 -1.29 -25.44
N THR A 168 -20.48 -2.55 -25.54
CA THR A 168 -21.31 -3.73 -25.21
C THR A 168 -21.67 -3.83 -23.73
N LEU A 169 -21.09 -3.01 -22.86
CA LEU A 169 -21.55 -2.88 -21.48
C LEU A 169 -22.88 -2.14 -21.39
N ASN A 170 -23.24 -1.30 -22.36
CA ASN A 170 -24.54 -0.61 -22.41
C ASN A 170 -24.94 0.05 -21.07
N ALA A 171 -23.96 0.67 -20.41
CA ALA A 171 -24.12 1.31 -19.11
C ALA A 171 -23.09 2.44 -18.97
N ALA A 172 -23.43 3.43 -18.15
CA ALA A 172 -22.47 4.43 -17.68
C ALA A 172 -21.77 3.92 -16.42
N PHE A 173 -20.48 4.29 -16.28
CA PHE A 173 -19.65 3.97 -15.13
C PHE A 173 -19.18 5.27 -14.46
N GLY A 174 -19.35 5.35 -13.15
CA GLY A 174 -19.31 6.61 -12.41
C GLY A 174 -20.63 7.39 -12.52
N ASP A 175 -20.90 8.24 -11.55
CA ASP A 175 -22.08 9.12 -11.54
C ASP A 175 -21.72 10.52 -12.07
N ALA A 176 -22.55 11.54 -11.83
CA ALA A 176 -22.26 12.93 -12.21
C ALA A 176 -21.45 13.69 -11.14
N ASN A 177 -21.26 13.11 -9.94
CA ASN A 177 -20.62 13.75 -8.79
C ASN A 177 -19.27 13.12 -8.37
N GLY A 178 -18.75 12.15 -9.12
CA GLY A 178 -17.43 11.56 -8.84
C GLY A 178 -17.44 10.41 -7.84
N ASP A 179 -18.44 9.54 -7.87
CA ASP A 179 -18.54 8.33 -7.02
C ASP A 179 -17.57 7.19 -7.40
N ALA A 180 -16.49 7.50 -8.11
CA ALA A 180 -15.38 6.58 -8.21
C ALA A 180 -14.59 6.64 -6.90
N GLU A 181 -14.40 5.48 -6.30
CA GLU A 181 -13.78 5.35 -5.00
C GLU A 181 -12.79 4.21 -5.02
N PHE A 182 -11.80 4.26 -4.13
CA PHE A 182 -10.86 3.18 -3.98
C PHE A 182 -10.49 2.93 -2.53
N ALA A 183 -10.01 1.72 -2.30
CA ALA A 183 -9.34 1.30 -1.10
C ALA A 183 -8.13 0.44 -1.45
N VAL A 184 -7.31 0.10 -0.46
CA VAL A 184 -6.22 -0.86 -0.60
C VAL A 184 -6.63 -2.14 0.09
N ALA A 185 -6.50 -3.26 -0.61
CA ALA A 185 -6.85 -4.57 -0.09
C ALA A 185 -5.66 -5.52 -0.17
N GLN A 186 -5.66 -6.54 0.68
CA GLN A 186 -4.57 -7.53 0.73
C GLN A 186 -3.22 -6.91 1.08
N SER A 187 -3.25 -5.95 1.98
CA SER A 187 -2.07 -5.38 2.63
C SER A 187 -1.36 -6.46 3.45
N SER A 188 -0.04 -6.46 3.43
CA SER A 188 0.78 -7.27 4.33
C SER A 188 0.50 -6.89 5.78
N ARG A 189 0.44 -7.88 6.67
CA ARG A 189 0.32 -7.67 8.12
C ARG A 189 1.64 -7.31 8.76
N GLN A 190 2.73 -7.82 8.21
CA GLN A 190 4.06 -7.66 8.78
C GLN A 190 5.08 -7.32 7.71
N MET A 191 6.09 -6.55 8.10
CA MET A 191 7.25 -6.20 7.30
C MET A 191 8.51 -6.36 8.12
N TYR A 192 9.66 -6.52 7.46
CA TYR A 192 10.93 -6.48 8.18
C TYR A 192 11.24 -5.05 8.62
N VAL A 193 11.74 -4.86 9.83
CA VAL A 193 12.20 -3.54 10.26
C VAL A 193 13.34 -3.07 9.34
N THR A 194 14.21 -4.02 8.96
CA THR A 194 15.33 -3.78 8.04
C THR A 194 15.19 -4.70 6.82
N LEU A 195 14.69 -4.17 5.71
CA LEU A 195 14.64 -4.96 4.47
C LEU A 195 16.06 -5.13 3.90
N LYS A 196 16.44 -6.37 3.58
CA LYS A 196 17.65 -6.69 2.82
C LYS A 196 17.29 -7.40 1.53
N ASP A 197 18.19 -7.32 0.55
CA ASP A 197 18.03 -8.02 -0.71
C ASP A 197 17.81 -9.52 -0.49
N GLY A 198 16.81 -10.09 -1.17
CA GLY A 198 16.43 -11.49 -1.04
C GLY A 198 15.53 -11.81 0.17
N MET A 199 15.08 -10.80 0.93
CA MET A 199 14.04 -10.98 1.96
C MET A 199 12.65 -10.70 1.37
N TYR A 200 11.69 -11.56 1.72
CA TYR A 200 10.31 -11.48 1.23
C TYR A 200 9.32 -11.36 2.39
N THR A 201 8.24 -10.62 2.16
CA THR A 201 7.12 -10.47 3.09
C THR A 201 6.63 -11.85 3.55
N PRO A 202 6.50 -12.10 4.87
CA PRO A 202 6.00 -13.36 5.39
C PRO A 202 4.58 -13.66 4.89
N GLN A 203 4.39 -14.78 4.20
CA GLN A 203 3.11 -15.12 3.60
C GLN A 203 2.18 -15.92 4.53
N GLY A 204 2.71 -16.80 5.38
CA GLY A 204 1.88 -17.73 6.15
C GLY A 204 1.16 -18.77 5.28
N THR A 205 0.11 -19.40 5.82
CA THR A 205 -0.67 -20.43 5.12
C THR A 205 -1.87 -19.83 4.40
N ALA A 206 -2.22 -20.37 3.23
CA ALA A 206 -3.36 -19.87 2.47
C ALA A 206 -4.71 -20.41 2.97
N SER A 207 -5.72 -19.55 2.95
CA SER A 207 -7.12 -19.86 3.27
C SER A 207 -8.05 -18.90 2.54
N ASN A 208 -9.12 -19.42 1.94
CA ASN A 208 -10.16 -18.63 1.26
C ASN A 208 -9.62 -17.57 0.28
N GLY A 209 -8.63 -17.95 -0.54
CA GLY A 209 -8.08 -17.06 -1.58
C GLY A 209 -6.97 -16.12 -1.14
N VAL A 210 -6.60 -16.12 0.15
CA VAL A 210 -5.58 -15.22 0.72
C VAL A 210 -4.56 -15.98 1.57
N TYR A 211 -3.30 -15.56 1.51
CA TYR A 211 -2.23 -16.04 2.38
C TYR A 211 -2.31 -15.37 3.77
N GLY A 212 -2.09 -16.12 4.86
CA GLY A 212 -2.37 -15.69 6.24
C GLY A 212 -1.58 -14.47 6.76
N GLY A 213 -0.50 -14.10 6.08
CA GLY A 213 0.30 -12.89 6.30
C GLY A 213 -0.32 -11.62 5.72
N TYR A 214 -1.51 -11.71 5.11
CA TYR A 214 -2.20 -10.59 4.48
C TYR A 214 -3.60 -10.36 5.06
N GLU A 215 -4.07 -9.12 5.00
CA GLU A 215 -5.46 -8.77 5.33
C GLU A 215 -6.42 -9.18 4.20
N PRO A 216 -7.42 -10.03 4.44
CA PRO A 216 -8.38 -10.37 3.39
C PRO A 216 -9.20 -9.14 2.97
N ALA A 217 -9.67 -9.12 1.72
CA ALA A 217 -10.65 -8.12 1.30
C ALA A 217 -11.93 -8.25 2.18
N PRO A 218 -12.37 -7.19 2.87
CA PRO A 218 -13.53 -7.26 3.74
C PRO A 218 -14.79 -7.69 2.98
N ALA A 219 -15.63 -8.50 3.63
CA ALA A 219 -16.94 -8.87 3.08
C ALA A 219 -17.94 -7.70 3.10
N THR A 220 -17.77 -6.84 4.08
CA THR A 220 -18.53 -5.61 4.31
C THR A 220 -17.53 -4.50 4.58
N PHE A 221 -17.80 -3.33 4.04
CA PHE A 221 -16.96 -2.16 4.25
C PHE A 221 -17.64 -1.24 5.24
N GLU A 222 -16.91 -0.89 6.29
CA GLU A 222 -17.31 0.16 7.20
C GLU A 222 -17.21 1.53 6.51
N ASP A 223 -17.92 2.52 7.05
CA ASP A 223 -17.86 3.90 6.58
C ASP A 223 -16.40 4.40 6.64
N GLY A 224 -15.95 5.09 5.58
CA GLY A 224 -14.58 5.62 5.48
C GLY A 224 -13.51 4.64 5.01
N TYR A 225 -13.85 3.35 4.79
CA TYR A 225 -12.88 2.40 4.24
C TYR A 225 -12.43 2.82 2.84
N PHE A 226 -13.38 3.20 1.99
CA PHE A 226 -13.14 3.78 0.68
C PHE A 226 -12.91 5.28 0.78
N ILE A 227 -12.04 5.82 -0.06
CA ILE A 227 -11.91 7.25 -0.31
C ILE A 227 -12.20 7.56 -1.79
N LYS A 228 -12.53 8.80 -2.09
CA LYS A 228 -12.77 9.26 -3.47
C LYS A 228 -11.50 9.13 -4.30
N THR A 229 -11.66 8.78 -5.57
CA THR A 229 -10.58 8.92 -6.56
C THR A 229 -10.31 10.40 -6.84
N VAL A 230 -9.11 10.70 -7.27
CA VAL A 230 -8.72 12.06 -7.67
C VAL A 230 -8.96 12.29 -9.17
N THR A 231 -9.07 13.56 -9.58
CA THR A 231 -9.07 13.95 -11.00
C THR A 231 -7.65 14.19 -11.52
N ASP A 232 -6.72 14.52 -10.62
CA ASP A 232 -5.29 14.55 -10.89
C ASP A 232 -4.49 14.17 -9.64
N PHE A 233 -3.27 13.66 -9.81
CA PHE A 233 -2.47 13.21 -8.68
C PHE A 233 -1.98 14.38 -7.84
N THR A 234 -2.16 14.28 -6.53
CA THR A 234 -1.79 15.32 -5.57
C THR A 234 -0.79 14.78 -4.53
N PRO A 235 -0.11 15.67 -3.79
CA PRO A 235 0.62 15.27 -2.59
C PRO A 235 -0.30 15.02 -1.38
N SER A 236 -1.63 15.24 -1.47
CA SER A 236 -2.52 15.25 -0.30
C SER A 236 -2.54 13.93 0.47
N TYR A 237 -2.47 14.03 1.80
CA TYR A 237 -2.65 12.90 2.71
C TYR A 237 -4.10 12.34 2.66
N ASP A 238 -5.10 13.21 2.73
CA ASP A 238 -6.52 12.81 2.81
C ASP A 238 -7.06 12.16 1.53
N GLU A 239 -6.44 12.46 0.39
CA GLU A 239 -6.77 11.87 -0.91
C GLU A 239 -6.00 10.56 -1.18
N SER A 240 -5.20 10.10 -0.22
CA SER A 240 -4.30 8.95 -0.37
C SER A 240 -4.67 7.78 0.54
N LYS A 241 -4.32 6.57 0.11
CA LYS A 241 -4.27 5.39 0.98
C LYS A 241 -2.82 4.93 1.15
N TYR A 242 -2.57 4.27 2.27
CA TYR A 242 -1.25 3.75 2.62
C TYR A 242 -1.30 2.25 2.87
N THR A 243 -0.16 1.60 2.71
CA THR A 243 0.05 0.20 3.05
C THR A 243 1.53 -0.04 3.30
N GLY A 244 1.88 -1.10 4.03
CA GLY A 244 3.27 -1.51 4.16
C GLY A 244 3.83 -2.13 2.89
N GLU A 245 5.12 -2.40 2.90
CA GLU A 245 5.76 -3.10 1.78
C GLU A 245 5.20 -4.52 1.59
N ASN A 246 5.10 -4.93 0.33
CA ASN A 246 4.76 -6.29 -0.03
C ASN A 246 5.69 -6.76 -1.15
N VAL A 247 6.73 -7.49 -0.78
CA VAL A 247 7.72 -8.04 -1.72
C VAL A 247 7.65 -9.56 -1.60
N VAL A 248 7.29 -10.24 -2.69
CA VAL A 248 7.07 -11.69 -2.69
C VAL A 248 7.86 -12.35 -3.82
N GLU A 249 8.39 -13.54 -3.53
CA GLU A 249 9.20 -14.30 -4.49
C GLU A 249 8.38 -14.76 -5.70
N SER A 250 7.14 -15.19 -5.46
CA SER A 250 6.22 -15.68 -6.49
C SER A 250 4.86 -14.99 -6.31
N PRO A 251 4.67 -13.80 -6.92
CA PRO A 251 3.41 -13.07 -6.83
C PRO A 251 2.27 -13.81 -7.51
N VAL A 252 1.18 -13.99 -6.76
CA VAL A 252 -0.10 -14.56 -7.18
C VAL A 252 -1.24 -13.76 -6.55
N THR A 253 -2.48 -14.04 -6.95
CA THR A 253 -3.63 -13.24 -6.48
C THR A 253 -3.79 -13.18 -4.97
N GLY A 254 -3.40 -14.23 -4.23
CA GLY A 254 -3.60 -14.33 -2.78
C GLY A 254 -2.50 -13.71 -1.91
N ASN A 255 -1.36 -13.30 -2.49
CA ASN A 255 -0.25 -12.67 -1.76
C ASN A 255 0.15 -11.28 -2.32
N THR A 256 -0.58 -10.76 -3.30
CA THR A 256 -0.31 -9.45 -3.93
C THR A 256 -1.30 -8.37 -3.49
N THR A 257 -0.80 -7.25 -2.97
CA THR A 257 -1.61 -6.09 -2.61
C THR A 257 -2.19 -5.43 -3.86
N PHE A 258 -3.43 -4.95 -3.77
CA PHE A 258 -4.11 -4.35 -4.92
C PHE A 258 -4.97 -3.15 -4.51
N ALA A 259 -5.19 -2.25 -5.46
CA ALA A 259 -6.20 -1.21 -5.34
C ALA A 259 -7.58 -1.82 -5.69
N LEU A 260 -8.50 -1.75 -4.74
CA LEU A 260 -9.89 -2.13 -4.92
C LEU A 260 -10.66 -0.89 -5.37
N VAL A 261 -11.02 -0.83 -6.64
CA VAL A 261 -11.78 0.28 -7.21
C VAL A 261 -13.26 -0.05 -7.19
N ARG A 262 -14.08 0.89 -6.72
CA ARG A 262 -15.54 0.82 -6.71
C ARG A 262 -16.10 1.89 -7.64
N LEU A 263 -16.96 1.48 -8.57
CA LEU A 263 -17.65 2.37 -9.50
C LEU A 263 -19.16 2.16 -9.42
N LYS A 264 -19.91 3.26 -9.45
CA LYS A 264 -21.36 3.25 -9.67
C LYS A 264 -21.66 2.89 -11.14
N VAL A 265 -22.50 1.90 -11.37
CA VAL A 265 -22.95 1.48 -12.71
C VAL A 265 -24.41 1.87 -12.90
N THR A 266 -24.68 2.58 -14.00
CA THR A 266 -26.04 2.98 -14.38
C THR A 266 -26.37 2.36 -15.75
N PRO A 267 -27.17 1.28 -15.79
CA PRO A 267 -27.63 0.68 -17.04
C PRO A 267 -28.34 1.69 -17.94
N ALA A 268 -28.03 1.71 -19.23
CA ALA A 268 -28.72 2.57 -20.19
C ALA A 268 -30.15 2.10 -20.47
N SER A 269 -30.40 0.80 -20.33
CA SER A 269 -31.71 0.18 -20.52
C SER A 269 -31.83 -1.10 -19.70
N TYR A 270 -33.08 -1.54 -19.49
CA TYR A 270 -33.39 -2.77 -18.79
C TYR A 270 -34.19 -3.70 -19.70
N TYR A 271 -33.91 -5.00 -19.57
CA TYR A 271 -34.59 -6.06 -20.28
C TYR A 271 -36.11 -5.95 -20.13
N ASN A 272 -36.82 -6.18 -21.24
CA ASN A 272 -38.28 -6.10 -21.35
C ASN A 272 -38.88 -4.78 -20.84
N ASN A 273 -38.20 -3.65 -21.11
CA ASN A 273 -38.61 -2.32 -20.69
C ASN A 273 -38.80 -2.18 -19.17
N GLY A 274 -37.96 -2.87 -18.39
CA GLY A 274 -37.88 -2.70 -16.95
C GLY A 274 -37.61 -1.24 -16.57
N ARG A 275 -38.14 -0.81 -15.43
CA ARG A 275 -37.88 0.55 -14.92
C ARG A 275 -36.72 0.52 -13.94
N ALA A 276 -35.82 1.49 -14.04
CA ALA A 276 -34.73 1.67 -13.09
C ALA A 276 -35.28 1.78 -11.66
N ASN A 277 -34.61 1.14 -10.70
CA ASN A 277 -34.94 1.31 -9.29
C ASN A 277 -34.41 2.65 -8.79
N SER A 278 -35.16 3.30 -7.90
CA SER A 278 -34.77 4.59 -7.33
C SER A 278 -33.49 4.52 -6.49
N ASN A 279 -33.21 3.37 -5.88
CA ASN A 279 -31.97 3.12 -5.12
C ASN A 279 -30.78 2.73 -6.03
N GLY A 280 -31.01 2.57 -7.34
CA GLY A 280 -29.99 2.14 -8.30
C GLY A 280 -29.74 0.63 -8.34
N ASP A 281 -30.47 -0.18 -7.58
CA ASP A 281 -30.35 -1.64 -7.66
C ASP A 281 -30.62 -2.14 -9.08
N PHE A 282 -29.82 -3.09 -9.53
CA PHE A 282 -30.12 -3.90 -10.71
C PHE A 282 -29.64 -5.32 -10.54
N TRP A 283 -30.11 -6.19 -11.43
CA TRP A 283 -29.71 -7.58 -11.51
C TRP A 283 -29.13 -7.91 -12.88
N VAL A 284 -28.26 -8.90 -12.90
CA VAL A 284 -27.78 -9.54 -14.13
C VAL A 284 -28.03 -11.04 -14.03
N ALA A 285 -28.18 -11.71 -15.17
CA ALA A 285 -28.07 -13.16 -15.23
C ALA A 285 -26.60 -13.52 -15.43
N ALA A 286 -25.96 -14.13 -14.44
CA ALA A 286 -24.53 -14.42 -14.51
C ALA A 286 -24.17 -15.74 -13.84
N ARG A 287 -23.03 -16.32 -14.25
CA ARG A 287 -22.34 -17.38 -13.53
C ARG A 287 -20.96 -16.90 -13.09
N ASN A 288 -20.49 -17.37 -11.96
CA ASN A 288 -19.19 -17.04 -11.41
C ASN A 288 -18.40 -18.32 -11.15
N ASP A 289 -17.17 -18.36 -11.65
CA ASP A 289 -16.17 -19.33 -11.21
C ASP A 289 -15.39 -18.73 -10.04
N LYS A 290 -15.72 -19.18 -8.84
CA LYS A 290 -15.09 -18.69 -7.60
C LYS A 290 -13.60 -18.96 -7.56
N LYS A 291 -13.12 -20.05 -8.20
CA LYS A 291 -11.69 -20.39 -8.18
C LYS A 291 -10.84 -19.35 -8.88
N THR A 292 -11.35 -18.78 -9.96
CA THR A 292 -10.64 -17.79 -10.79
C THR A 292 -11.19 -16.37 -10.61
N ALA A 293 -12.22 -16.20 -9.77
CA ALA A 293 -13.08 -15.02 -9.70
C ALA A 293 -13.71 -14.61 -11.05
N THR A 294 -13.74 -15.47 -12.06
CA THR A 294 -14.24 -15.12 -13.40
C THR A 294 -15.75 -14.99 -13.41
N TRP A 295 -16.27 -13.92 -14.02
CA TRP A 295 -17.69 -13.70 -14.23
C TRP A 295 -18.06 -13.84 -15.71
N ILE A 296 -19.17 -14.51 -15.97
CA ILE A 296 -19.75 -14.64 -17.31
C ILE A 296 -21.19 -14.17 -17.24
N PHE A 297 -21.50 -13.15 -18.03
CA PHE A 297 -22.79 -12.47 -18.05
C PHE A 297 -23.61 -12.86 -19.27
N ALA A 298 -24.92 -12.93 -19.09
CA ALA A 298 -25.84 -13.03 -20.20
C ALA A 298 -25.81 -11.75 -21.05
N SER A 299 -25.87 -11.92 -22.36
CA SER A 299 -25.93 -10.84 -23.33
C SER A 299 -27.02 -11.10 -24.37
N ASP A 300 -27.38 -10.05 -25.11
CA ASP A 300 -28.22 -10.17 -26.30
C ASP A 300 -27.44 -10.71 -27.51
N GLU A 301 -28.11 -10.83 -28.66
CA GLU A 301 -27.49 -11.31 -29.91
C GLU A 301 -26.39 -10.39 -30.46
N SER A 302 -26.36 -9.13 -30.02
CA SER A 302 -25.32 -8.15 -30.34
C SER A 302 -24.22 -8.09 -29.26
N TYR A 303 -24.20 -9.05 -28.34
CA TYR A 303 -23.30 -9.12 -27.20
C TYR A 303 -23.44 -7.99 -26.17
N ASN A 304 -24.51 -7.20 -26.21
CA ASN A 304 -24.77 -6.21 -25.18
C ASN A 304 -25.18 -6.90 -23.89
N LEU A 305 -24.63 -6.45 -22.77
CA LEU A 305 -24.93 -7.01 -21.46
C LEU A 305 -26.40 -6.75 -21.07
N LEU A 306 -27.05 -7.77 -20.52
CA LEU A 306 -28.45 -7.69 -20.11
C LEU A 306 -28.61 -7.31 -18.64
N TYR A 307 -29.31 -6.20 -18.41
CA TYR A 307 -29.66 -5.70 -17.09
C TYR A 307 -31.14 -5.93 -16.79
N PHE A 308 -31.46 -6.28 -15.56
CA PHE A 308 -32.82 -6.58 -15.10
C PHE A 308 -33.17 -5.68 -13.92
N ALA A 309 -34.37 -5.10 -13.96
CA ALA A 309 -34.86 -4.24 -12.90
C ALA A 309 -35.28 -5.00 -11.63
N THR A 310 -35.50 -6.32 -11.73
CA THR A 310 -35.88 -7.16 -10.59
C THR A 310 -35.20 -8.51 -10.67
N GLU A 311 -34.99 -9.13 -9.51
CA GLU A 311 -34.48 -10.50 -9.42
C GLU A 311 -35.38 -11.50 -10.17
N LYS A 312 -36.70 -11.32 -10.08
CA LYS A 312 -37.68 -12.17 -10.77
C LYS A 312 -37.48 -12.13 -12.28
N ALA A 313 -37.31 -10.94 -12.87
CA ALA A 313 -37.12 -10.82 -14.31
C ALA A 313 -35.82 -11.52 -14.79
N ALA A 314 -34.74 -11.42 -14.02
CA ALA A 314 -33.50 -12.15 -14.31
C ALA A 314 -33.69 -13.67 -14.23
N LYS A 315 -34.38 -14.16 -13.19
CA LYS A 315 -34.69 -15.60 -13.01
C LYS A 315 -35.59 -16.15 -14.12
N ASP A 316 -36.62 -15.39 -14.49
CA ASP A 316 -37.52 -15.72 -15.60
C ASP A 316 -36.71 -15.83 -16.91
N TYR A 317 -35.80 -14.89 -17.17
CA TYR A 317 -34.92 -14.93 -18.34
C TYR A 317 -33.99 -16.14 -18.34
N ILE A 318 -33.30 -16.43 -17.22
CA ILE A 318 -32.40 -17.60 -17.12
C ILE A 318 -33.13 -18.90 -17.50
N SER A 319 -34.38 -19.03 -17.02
CA SER A 319 -35.22 -20.19 -17.27
C SER A 319 -35.70 -20.24 -18.73
N ALA A 320 -36.18 -19.11 -19.28
CA ALA A 320 -36.66 -19.02 -20.66
C ALA A 320 -35.54 -19.24 -21.69
N ALA A 321 -34.37 -18.63 -21.45
CA ALA A 321 -33.18 -18.73 -22.30
C ALA A 321 -32.39 -20.02 -22.07
N LYS A 322 -32.77 -20.85 -21.08
CA LYS A 322 -32.14 -22.15 -20.78
C LYS A 322 -30.62 -22.06 -20.59
N LEU A 323 -30.15 -21.01 -19.89
CA LEU A 323 -28.70 -20.73 -19.73
C LEU A 323 -27.94 -21.80 -18.90
N GLY A 324 -28.66 -22.69 -18.25
CA GLY A 324 -28.11 -23.76 -17.41
C GLY A 324 -28.09 -23.39 -15.92
N SER A 325 -27.92 -24.41 -15.06
CA SER A 325 -28.03 -24.29 -13.60
C SER A 325 -26.92 -23.47 -12.93
N ALA A 326 -25.81 -23.21 -13.63
CA ALA A 326 -24.73 -22.37 -13.11
C ALA A 326 -25.06 -20.87 -13.13
N TYR A 327 -26.03 -20.44 -13.95
CA TYR A 327 -26.47 -19.04 -14.00
C TYR A 327 -27.45 -18.73 -12.88
N THR A 328 -27.23 -17.61 -12.22
CA THR A 328 -28.09 -17.07 -11.16
C THR A 328 -28.42 -15.60 -11.43
N ALA A 329 -29.47 -15.11 -10.77
CA ALA A 329 -29.78 -13.69 -10.73
C ALA A 329 -28.87 -13.02 -9.68
N VAL A 330 -28.01 -12.12 -10.12
CA VAL A 330 -26.97 -11.52 -9.28
C VAL A 330 -27.25 -10.04 -9.12
N LYS A 331 -27.40 -9.61 -7.87
CA LYS A 331 -27.74 -8.23 -7.49
C LYS A 331 -26.49 -7.37 -7.45
N TYR A 332 -26.55 -6.20 -8.09
CA TYR A 332 -25.64 -5.08 -7.90
C TYR A 332 -26.35 -4.08 -7.00
N ALA A 333 -26.06 -4.16 -5.71
CA ALA A 333 -26.68 -3.30 -4.71
C ALA A 333 -26.27 -1.86 -4.95
N GLU A 334 -27.27 -0.98 -5.08
CA GLU A 334 -27.10 0.42 -5.43
C GLU A 334 -26.22 0.58 -6.69
N GLY A 335 -26.24 -0.37 -7.62
CA GLY A 335 -25.44 -0.34 -8.83
C GLY A 335 -23.92 -0.37 -8.60
N MET A 336 -23.42 -0.76 -7.42
CA MET A 336 -21.98 -0.79 -7.14
C MET A 336 -21.28 -1.97 -7.80
N SER A 337 -20.19 -1.69 -8.51
CA SER A 337 -19.33 -2.68 -9.16
C SER A 337 -17.87 -2.51 -8.71
N TYR A 338 -17.19 -3.63 -8.49
CA TYR A 338 -15.87 -3.68 -7.87
C TYR A 338 -14.82 -4.28 -8.81
N TYR A 339 -13.63 -3.69 -8.80
CA TYR A 339 -12.51 -4.04 -9.66
C TYR A 339 -11.23 -4.21 -8.85
N ARG A 340 -10.44 -5.20 -9.23
CA ARG A 340 -9.09 -5.42 -8.72
C ARG A 340 -8.08 -4.79 -9.67
N VAL A 341 -7.21 -3.93 -9.15
CA VAL A 341 -6.04 -3.40 -9.86
C VAL A 341 -4.78 -3.82 -9.11
N ASN A 342 -4.09 -4.83 -9.64
CA ASN A 342 -2.81 -5.28 -9.07
C ASN A 342 -1.79 -4.14 -9.15
N ILE A 343 -1.13 -3.85 -8.03
CA ILE A 343 -0.13 -2.77 -7.99
C ILE A 343 1.13 -3.25 -8.72
N ILE A 344 1.66 -2.39 -9.59
CA ILE A 344 2.87 -2.65 -10.38
C ILE A 344 3.91 -1.62 -10.00
N THR A 345 5.11 -2.08 -9.63
CA THR A 345 6.28 -1.22 -9.38
C THR A 345 7.07 -0.97 -10.66
N ASP A 346 7.31 -2.01 -11.46
CA ASP A 346 8.07 -1.90 -12.70
C ASP A 346 7.38 -2.71 -13.80
N ASN A 347 6.68 -2.01 -14.70
CA ASN A 347 5.95 -2.64 -15.79
C ASN A 347 6.85 -3.23 -16.88
N THR A 348 8.15 -2.93 -16.87
CA THR A 348 9.14 -3.44 -17.82
C THR A 348 9.87 -4.68 -17.30
N ALA A 349 9.77 -4.97 -16.00
CA ALA A 349 10.43 -6.12 -15.41
C ALA A 349 9.82 -7.44 -15.90
N THR A 350 10.69 -8.38 -16.28
CA THR A 350 10.28 -9.74 -16.64
C THR A 350 10.13 -10.64 -15.43
N ASP A 351 10.81 -10.29 -14.34
CA ASP A 351 10.69 -10.97 -13.05
C ASP A 351 9.45 -10.45 -12.32
N PHE A 352 8.50 -11.35 -12.06
CA PHE A 352 7.24 -10.98 -11.44
C PHE A 352 7.45 -10.44 -10.02
N SER A 353 8.44 -10.92 -9.26
CA SER A 353 8.75 -10.43 -7.92
C SER A 353 9.15 -8.95 -7.90
N GLN A 354 9.70 -8.45 -9.01
CA GLN A 354 10.09 -7.04 -9.19
C GLN A 354 8.95 -6.22 -9.79
N LYS A 355 8.14 -6.83 -10.67
CA LYS A 355 6.97 -6.20 -11.30
C LYS A 355 5.83 -5.99 -10.31
N TYR A 356 5.40 -7.05 -9.63
CA TYR A 356 4.25 -7.08 -8.72
C TYR A 356 4.72 -7.08 -7.27
N CYS A 357 5.30 -5.96 -6.86
CA CYS A 357 5.64 -5.69 -5.47
C CYS A 357 5.18 -4.29 -5.08
N VAL A 358 5.04 -4.07 -3.78
CA VAL A 358 4.86 -2.76 -3.15
C VAL A 358 6.10 -2.45 -2.34
N LYS A 359 6.77 -1.36 -2.65
CA LYS A 359 8.00 -0.91 -1.99
C LYS A 359 7.66 0.23 -1.04
N ARG A 360 8.26 0.20 0.15
CA ARG A 360 8.18 1.30 1.11
C ARG A 360 8.79 2.58 0.50
N ASN A 361 8.30 3.73 0.94
CA ASN A 361 8.74 5.06 0.49
C ASN A 361 8.60 5.28 -1.03
N ASN A 362 7.54 4.72 -1.62
CA ASN A 362 7.15 4.94 -3.02
C ASN A 362 5.69 5.40 -3.11
N TYR A 363 5.38 6.16 -4.16
CA TYR A 363 4.05 6.65 -4.47
C TYR A 363 3.54 6.01 -5.78
N TYR A 364 2.52 5.17 -5.65
CA TYR A 364 1.82 4.51 -6.74
C TYR A 364 0.66 5.36 -7.23
N LYS A 365 0.82 5.87 -8.46
CA LYS A 365 -0.16 6.67 -9.19
C LYS A 365 -0.88 5.80 -10.19
N ILE A 366 -2.14 5.44 -9.89
CA ILE A 366 -2.94 4.51 -10.68
C ILE A 366 -3.96 5.31 -11.51
N ASN A 367 -3.79 5.39 -12.82
CA ASN A 367 -4.71 6.09 -13.73
C ASN A 367 -5.60 5.09 -14.44
N VAL A 368 -6.90 5.06 -14.13
CA VAL A 368 -7.86 4.17 -14.79
C VAL A 368 -8.12 4.68 -16.21
N THR A 369 -7.99 3.81 -17.22
CA THR A 369 -8.08 4.18 -18.65
C THR A 369 -9.26 3.53 -19.38
N ASP A 370 -9.61 2.29 -19.01
CA ASP A 370 -10.66 1.53 -19.69
C ASP A 370 -11.51 0.70 -18.75
N ILE A 371 -12.81 0.64 -19.02
CA ILE A 371 -13.73 -0.35 -18.46
C ILE A 371 -14.07 -1.37 -19.56
N LYS A 372 -13.50 -2.58 -19.43
CA LYS A 372 -13.55 -3.66 -20.44
C LYS A 372 -14.67 -4.67 -20.17
N ALA A 373 -15.06 -4.83 -18.91
CA ALA A 373 -16.12 -5.72 -18.46
C ALA A 373 -16.85 -5.13 -17.25
N LEU A 374 -18.05 -5.63 -16.96
CA LEU A 374 -18.72 -5.35 -15.68
C LEU A 374 -17.93 -6.05 -14.56
N GLY A 375 -17.52 -5.29 -13.54
CA GLY A 375 -16.80 -5.83 -12.38
C GLY A 375 -17.70 -6.63 -11.44
N ALA A 376 -17.15 -7.11 -10.31
CA ALA A 376 -17.90 -7.93 -9.38
C ALA A 376 -19.01 -7.15 -8.65
N PRO A 377 -20.10 -7.81 -8.20
CA PRO A 377 -21.18 -7.16 -7.44
C PRO A 377 -20.80 -6.84 -5.98
N THR A 378 -19.72 -7.44 -5.47
CA THR A 378 -19.18 -7.25 -4.12
C THR A 378 -17.66 -7.29 -4.19
N ALA A 379 -16.97 -6.67 -3.22
CA ALA A 379 -15.51 -6.69 -3.24
C ALA A 379 -14.90 -8.09 -3.05
N PRO A 380 -15.38 -9.00 -2.17
CA PRO A 380 -14.83 -10.36 -2.16
C PRO A 380 -14.98 -11.07 -3.51
N GLY A 381 -15.94 -10.64 -4.35
CA GLY A 381 -16.13 -11.18 -5.69
C GLY A 381 -15.00 -10.87 -6.68
N VAL A 382 -14.03 -10.02 -6.32
CA VAL A 382 -12.79 -9.78 -7.10
C VAL A 382 -11.62 -10.67 -6.64
N VAL A 383 -11.79 -11.42 -5.55
CA VAL A 383 -10.75 -12.27 -4.96
C VAL A 383 -11.05 -13.73 -5.31
N PRO A 384 -10.18 -14.40 -6.09
CA PRO A 384 -10.35 -15.82 -6.38
C PRO A 384 -10.19 -16.66 -5.10
N THR A 385 -10.98 -17.72 -4.95
CA THR A 385 -10.84 -18.62 -3.79
C THR A 385 -9.60 -19.51 -3.87
N ASP A 386 -9.06 -19.69 -5.08
CA ASP A 386 -7.75 -20.26 -5.28
C ASP A 386 -6.72 -19.12 -5.18
N PRO A 387 -5.86 -19.11 -4.16
CA PRO A 387 -4.90 -18.02 -3.94
C PRO A 387 -3.82 -17.96 -5.02
N ASP A 388 -3.58 -19.05 -5.75
CA ASP A 388 -2.46 -19.22 -6.68
C ASP A 388 -2.78 -18.80 -8.12
N GLN A 389 -3.86 -18.06 -8.33
CA GLN A 389 -4.22 -17.57 -9.66
C GLN A 389 -3.18 -16.56 -10.17
N PRO A 390 -2.88 -16.59 -11.48
CA PRO A 390 -1.93 -15.67 -12.09
C PRO A 390 -2.48 -14.23 -12.08
N LEU A 391 -1.56 -13.27 -11.92
CA LEU A 391 -1.90 -11.83 -11.88
C LEU A 391 -2.21 -11.23 -13.27
N GLU A 392 -1.64 -11.79 -14.33
CA GLU A 392 -1.81 -11.35 -15.72
C GLU A 392 -2.92 -12.14 -16.43
N SER A 393 -4.14 -12.03 -15.92
CA SER A 393 -5.36 -12.54 -16.57
C SER A 393 -6.16 -11.41 -17.23
N ASP A 394 -7.14 -11.77 -18.07
CA ASP A 394 -8.03 -10.81 -18.72
C ASP A 394 -8.69 -9.89 -17.70
N SER A 395 -8.25 -8.63 -17.68
CA SER A 395 -8.68 -7.66 -16.68
C SER A 395 -9.98 -6.97 -17.08
N TRP A 396 -10.92 -6.83 -16.14
CA TRP A 396 -12.19 -6.12 -16.35
C TRP A 396 -12.02 -4.61 -16.48
N LEU A 397 -10.90 -4.10 -15.98
CA LEU A 397 -10.51 -2.69 -15.98
C LEU A 397 -9.05 -2.59 -16.39
N ALA A 398 -8.69 -1.56 -17.15
CA ALA A 398 -7.30 -1.22 -17.45
C ALA A 398 -6.90 0.07 -16.73
N ALA A 399 -5.63 0.10 -16.30
CA ALA A 399 -5.03 1.26 -15.68
C ALA A 399 -3.56 1.36 -16.04
N ASP A 400 -3.09 2.59 -16.19
CA ASP A 400 -1.66 2.91 -16.26
C ASP A 400 -1.16 3.17 -14.84
N ILE A 401 -0.10 2.49 -14.43
CA ILE A 401 0.48 2.62 -13.08
C ILE A 401 1.87 3.21 -13.20
N THR A 402 2.10 4.32 -12.52
CA THR A 402 3.42 4.91 -12.34
C THR A 402 3.86 4.76 -10.90
N CYS A 403 5.03 4.16 -10.67
CA CYS A 403 5.68 4.14 -9.37
C CYS A 403 6.68 5.30 -9.32
N ALA A 404 6.39 6.31 -8.50
CA ALA A 404 7.25 7.46 -8.29
C ALA A 404 8.01 7.34 -6.97
N ASP A 405 9.16 8.00 -6.91
CA ASP A 405 9.85 8.25 -5.65
C ASP A 405 8.98 9.15 -4.75
N TRP A 406 8.93 8.80 -3.47
CA TRP A 406 8.27 9.59 -2.42
C TRP A 406 9.35 10.15 -1.49
N ASN A 407 10.16 11.05 -2.03
CA ASN A 407 11.30 11.66 -1.34
C ASN A 407 11.10 13.18 -1.29
N PRO A 408 11.24 13.82 -0.12
CA PRO A 408 11.36 15.26 -0.06
C PRO A 408 12.51 15.78 -0.92
N ILE A 409 12.40 17.01 -1.38
CA ILE A 409 13.54 17.73 -1.98
C ILE A 409 14.16 18.58 -0.86
N ASP A 410 15.49 18.49 -0.69
CA ASP A 410 16.21 19.13 0.42
C ASP A 410 16.19 20.66 0.27
N GLN A 411 15.67 21.36 1.27
CA GLN A 411 15.70 22.81 1.38
C GLN A 411 16.85 23.28 2.27
N ASN A 412 18.10 23.01 1.86
CA ASN A 412 19.27 23.62 2.48
C ASN A 412 20.18 24.24 1.42
N ALA A 413 19.79 25.41 0.92
CA ALA A 413 20.72 26.33 0.28
C ALA A 413 21.07 27.41 1.31
N THR A 414 22.16 27.22 2.06
CA THR A 414 22.80 28.33 2.75
C THR A 414 23.36 29.26 1.66
N LEU A 415 22.78 30.45 1.49
CA LEU A 415 23.42 31.54 0.75
C LEU A 415 24.74 31.85 1.48
N GLN A 416 25.87 31.60 0.80
CA GLN A 416 27.16 32.18 1.19
C GLN A 416 27.26 33.61 0.69
#